data_AF-A0A851CZQ6-F1
#
_entry.id   AF-A0A851CZQ6-F1
#
_cell.length_a   1.000
_cell.length_b   1.000
_cell.length_c   1.000
_cell.angle_alpha   90.00
_cell.angle_beta   90.00
_cell.angle_gamma   90.00
#
_symmetry.space_group_name_H-M   'P 1'
#
loop_
_entity.id
_entity.type
_entity.pdbx_description
1 polymer ?
#
loop_
_entity_poly.entity_id
_entity_poly.type
_entity_poly.pdbx_seq_one_letter_code
_entity_poly.pdbx_strand_id
1 'polypeptide(L)'
;KSSPKGKFKTKENAACSWEVTDMNALTVFVECKHGDSKFWCEFSGDPSTCEKYAANQKTYWKQVSRSLKKLKQICQDPQSVLKSKVCKKAPRSARLKLTRSSLVKSVDPAQSNTIHHAKEVVQTPAAASVTEKKPEHSSQDCVEDVDYIDQKKVAEEYCPESLLSFCNFFITMVQDKKC
;
A
#
# COMPACT_ATOMS: atom_id res chain seq x y z
N LYS A 1 26.75 -18.98 1.70
CA LYS A 1 25.57 -19.18 2.57
C LYS A 1 24.40 -19.55 1.65
N SER A 2 23.68 -20.64 1.88
CA SER A 2 22.58 -21.03 0.99
C SER A 2 21.34 -20.17 1.23
N SER A 3 20.60 -19.85 0.16
CA SER A 3 19.35 -19.10 0.25
C SER A 3 18.28 -19.90 1.02
N PRO A 4 17.45 -19.26 1.86
CA PRO A 4 16.35 -19.92 2.55
C PRO A 4 15.39 -20.60 1.58
N LYS A 5 14.94 -21.81 1.92
CA LYS A 5 14.01 -22.61 1.11
C LYS A 5 13.25 -23.64 1.95
N GLY A 6 12.19 -24.20 1.41
CA GLY A 6 11.44 -25.27 2.06
C GLY A 6 10.33 -25.87 1.21
N LYS A 7 9.64 -26.86 1.78
CA LYS A 7 8.49 -27.56 1.17
C LYS A 7 7.32 -27.58 2.15
N PHE A 8 6.09 -27.58 1.63
CA PHE A 8 4.87 -27.68 2.42
C PHE A 8 3.72 -28.25 1.59
N LYS A 9 2.66 -28.69 2.28
CA LYS A 9 1.36 -28.98 1.65
C LYS A 9 0.35 -27.90 2.04
N THR A 10 -0.43 -27.43 1.09
CA THR A 10 -1.52 -26.46 1.35
C THR A 10 -2.70 -27.15 2.03
N LYS A 11 -3.73 -26.38 2.39
CA LYS A 11 -4.98 -26.93 2.92
C LYS A 11 -5.76 -27.73 1.86
N GLU A 12 -5.59 -27.34 0.61
CA GLU A 12 -6.13 -27.97 -0.59
C GLU A 12 -5.25 -29.14 -1.07
N ASN A 13 -4.33 -29.64 -0.23
CA ASN A 13 -3.42 -30.76 -0.52
C ASN A 13 -2.46 -30.54 -1.71
N ALA A 14 -2.28 -29.32 -2.19
CA ALA A 14 -1.25 -29.02 -3.18
C ALA A 14 0.15 -29.16 -2.56
N ALA A 15 1.06 -29.85 -3.25
CA ALA A 15 2.45 -29.97 -2.84
C ALA A 15 3.24 -28.77 -3.36
N CYS A 16 3.83 -27.99 -2.46
CA CYS A 16 4.53 -26.76 -2.80
C CYS A 16 5.97 -26.74 -2.29
N SER A 17 6.83 -26.05 -3.03
CA SER A 17 8.17 -25.61 -2.61
C SER A 17 8.27 -24.11 -2.68
N TRP A 18 9.11 -23.54 -1.81
CA TRP A 18 9.45 -22.12 -1.86
C TRP A 18 10.93 -21.93 -1.67
N GLU A 19 11.48 -20.89 -2.27
CA GLU A 19 12.85 -20.47 -2.10
C GLU A 19 12.99 -18.96 -2.22
N VAL A 20 14.04 -18.43 -1.61
CA VAL A 20 14.38 -17.01 -1.70
C VAL A 20 15.30 -16.78 -2.88
N THR A 21 14.88 -15.88 -3.75
CA THR A 21 15.66 -15.36 -4.88
C THR A 21 15.98 -13.89 -4.62
N ASP A 22 17.24 -13.52 -4.83
CA ASP A 22 17.72 -12.14 -4.66
C ASP A 22 18.11 -11.61 -6.04
N MET A 23 17.14 -11.05 -6.76
CA MET A 23 17.43 -10.41 -8.05
C MET A 23 17.48 -8.88 -7.98
N ASN A 24 16.81 -8.23 -7.02
CA ASN A 24 16.85 -6.77 -6.77
C ASN A 24 16.13 -6.39 -5.46
N ALA A 25 15.04 -7.09 -5.16
CA ALA A 25 14.34 -7.09 -3.88
C ALA A 25 14.16 -8.54 -3.44
N LEU A 26 14.16 -8.77 -2.13
CA LEU A 26 14.09 -10.11 -1.57
C LEU A 26 12.75 -10.77 -1.94
N THR A 27 12.83 -11.77 -2.81
CA THR A 27 11.68 -12.39 -3.45
C THR A 27 11.57 -13.84 -3.00
N VAL A 28 10.35 -14.26 -2.66
CA VAL A 28 10.03 -15.65 -2.34
C VAL A 28 9.28 -16.23 -3.53
N PHE A 29 9.96 -17.08 -4.29
CA PHE A 29 9.34 -17.86 -5.36
C PHE A 29 8.66 -19.08 -4.75
N VAL A 30 7.42 -19.34 -5.16
CA VAL A 30 6.62 -20.48 -4.71
C VAL A 30 6.15 -21.24 -5.94
N GLU A 31 6.45 -22.53 -5.99
CA GLU A 31 5.94 -23.45 -7.00
C GLU A 31 5.06 -24.50 -6.33
N CYS A 32 3.88 -24.76 -6.88
CA CYS A 32 2.91 -25.70 -6.36
C CYS A 32 2.43 -26.66 -7.44
N LYS A 33 2.11 -27.88 -7.02
CA LYS A 33 1.51 -28.93 -7.85
C LYS A 33 0.27 -29.49 -7.18
N HIS A 34 -0.83 -29.55 -7.92
CA HIS A 34 -2.10 -30.13 -7.46
C HIS A 34 -2.64 -31.04 -8.57
N GLY A 35 -2.54 -32.37 -8.36
CA GLY A 35 -2.68 -33.34 -9.45
C GLY A 35 -1.64 -33.06 -10.54
N ASP A 36 -2.09 -32.94 -11.78
CA ASP A 36 -1.24 -32.63 -12.94
C ASP A 36 -1.05 -31.11 -13.17
N SER A 37 -1.84 -30.29 -12.48
CA SER A 37 -1.76 -28.83 -12.60
C SER A 37 -0.57 -28.29 -11.81
N LYS A 38 0.24 -27.46 -12.46
CA LYS A 38 1.35 -26.72 -11.85
C LYS A 38 1.06 -25.23 -11.91
N PHE A 39 1.38 -24.53 -10.84
CA PHE A 39 1.21 -23.09 -10.75
C PHE A 39 2.26 -22.47 -9.84
N TRP A 40 2.48 -21.17 -9.99
CA TRP A 40 3.51 -20.46 -9.25
C TRP A 40 3.08 -19.05 -8.85
N CYS A 41 3.82 -18.51 -7.88
CA CYS A 41 3.76 -17.10 -7.55
C CYS A 41 5.05 -16.58 -6.92
N GLU A 42 5.20 -15.25 -6.95
CA GLU A 42 6.28 -14.51 -6.31
C GLU A 42 5.71 -13.61 -5.23
N PHE A 43 6.35 -13.63 -4.06
CA PHE A 43 6.13 -12.63 -3.02
C PHE A 43 7.37 -11.77 -2.86
N SER A 44 7.24 -10.45 -3.02
CA SER A 44 8.37 -9.53 -2.93
C SER A 44 8.17 -8.50 -1.83
N GLY A 45 9.29 -8.03 -1.28
CA GLY A 45 9.36 -6.99 -0.26
C GLY A 45 10.79 -6.77 0.19
N ASP A 46 10.99 -5.86 1.14
CA ASP A 46 12.29 -5.52 1.67
C ASP A 46 12.37 -5.73 3.19
N PRO A 47 12.59 -6.97 3.67
CA PRO A 47 12.72 -7.25 5.09
C PRO A 47 13.86 -6.48 5.78
N SER A 48 14.80 -5.88 5.05
CA SER A 48 15.87 -5.08 5.65
C SER A 48 15.33 -3.80 6.31
N THR A 49 14.21 -3.25 5.81
CA THR A 49 13.49 -2.11 6.42
C THR A 49 12.77 -2.46 7.72
N CYS A 50 12.82 -3.72 8.16
CA CYS A 50 12.39 -4.17 9.47
C CYS A 50 13.62 -4.30 10.38
N GLU A 51 13.75 -3.41 11.37
CA GLU A 51 14.87 -3.38 12.33
C GLU A 51 15.19 -4.75 12.95
N LYS A 52 14.15 -5.56 13.23
CA LYS A 52 14.31 -6.86 13.89
C LYS A 52 14.74 -7.98 12.94
N TYR A 53 14.77 -7.77 11.61
CA TYR A 53 15.04 -8.82 10.64
C TYR A 53 16.47 -9.38 10.74
N ALA A 54 17.47 -8.51 10.74
CA ALA A 54 18.88 -8.90 10.75
C ALA A 54 19.23 -9.83 11.92
N ALA A 55 18.75 -9.53 13.12
CA ALA A 55 18.97 -10.35 14.32
C ALA A 55 18.10 -11.63 14.36
N ASN A 56 17.01 -11.71 13.58
CA ASN A 56 16.01 -12.77 13.69
C ASN A 56 15.74 -13.54 12.38
N GLN A 57 16.68 -13.55 11.42
CA GLN A 57 16.47 -14.13 10.09
C GLN A 57 15.91 -15.56 10.12
N LYS A 58 16.48 -16.46 10.94
CA LYS A 58 16.01 -17.85 11.05
C LYS A 58 14.56 -17.95 11.53
N THR A 59 14.19 -17.13 12.52
CA THR A 59 12.84 -17.06 13.07
C THR A 59 11.87 -16.43 12.09
N TYR A 60 12.29 -15.38 11.39
CA TYR A 60 11.53 -14.72 10.33
C TYR A 60 11.15 -15.73 9.25
N TRP A 61 12.12 -16.48 8.71
CA TRP A 61 11.87 -17.45 7.65
C TRP A 61 10.96 -18.59 8.08
N LYS A 62 11.12 -19.10 9.31
CA LYS A 62 10.19 -20.08 9.90
C LYS A 62 8.75 -19.54 9.96
N GLN A 63 8.57 -18.26 10.26
CA GLN A 63 7.25 -17.63 10.29
C GLN A 63 6.67 -17.42 8.89
N VAL A 64 7.49 -17.03 7.92
CA VAL A 64 7.11 -16.93 6.51
C VAL A 64 6.63 -18.29 5.98
N SER A 65 7.38 -19.38 6.20
CA SER A 65 6.95 -20.73 5.78
C SER A 65 5.62 -21.14 6.42
N ARG A 66 5.40 -20.79 7.70
CA ARG A 66 4.13 -21.03 8.38
C ARG A 66 3.01 -20.18 7.81
N SER A 67 3.29 -18.96 7.37
CA SER A 67 2.31 -18.10 6.70
C SER A 67 1.90 -18.68 5.35
N LEU A 68 2.87 -19.14 4.54
CA LEU A 68 2.62 -19.82 3.26
C LEU A 68 1.66 -21.00 3.42
N LYS A 69 1.95 -21.90 4.39
CA LYS A 69 1.08 -23.07 4.68
C LYS A 69 -0.35 -22.67 5.10
N LYS A 70 -0.54 -21.47 5.63
CA LYS A 70 -1.84 -21.00 6.15
C LYS A 70 -2.70 -20.26 5.13
N LEU A 71 -2.10 -19.77 4.04
CA LEU A 71 -2.85 -19.14 2.96
C LEU A 71 -3.87 -20.14 2.40
N LYS A 72 -5.10 -19.68 2.22
CA LYS A 72 -6.12 -20.38 1.44
C LYS A 72 -5.96 -19.93 0.00
N GLN A 73 -6.16 -20.81 -0.98
CA GLN A 73 -6.06 -20.44 -2.40
C GLN A 73 -4.73 -19.73 -2.72
N ILE A 74 -3.62 -20.35 -2.34
CA ILE A 74 -2.29 -19.76 -2.54
C ILE A 74 -2.07 -19.39 -4.01
N CYS A 75 -1.41 -18.27 -4.24
CA CYS A 75 -1.16 -17.69 -5.56
C CYS A 75 -2.41 -17.11 -6.28
N GLN A 76 -3.62 -17.16 -5.72
CA GLN A 76 -4.82 -16.61 -6.39
C GLN A 76 -5.23 -15.21 -5.93
N ASP A 77 -4.85 -14.80 -4.72
CA ASP A 77 -5.27 -13.53 -4.12
C ASP A 77 -4.17 -12.46 -4.23
N PRO A 78 -4.33 -11.42 -5.07
CA PRO A 78 -3.36 -10.31 -5.22
C PRO A 78 -3.04 -9.57 -3.92
N GLN A 79 -3.95 -9.60 -2.94
CA GLN A 79 -3.77 -8.91 -1.66
C GLN A 79 -3.08 -9.80 -0.60
N SER A 80 -2.68 -11.02 -0.97
CA SER A 80 -2.02 -11.94 -0.05
C SER A 80 -0.66 -11.42 0.42
N VAL A 81 -0.45 -11.49 1.75
CA VAL A 81 0.78 -11.03 2.41
C VAL A 81 1.32 -12.12 3.33
N LEU A 82 2.62 -12.41 3.25
CA LEU A 82 3.29 -13.35 4.17
C LEU A 82 3.59 -12.66 5.49
N LYS A 83 2.95 -13.14 6.56
CA LYS A 83 3.02 -12.53 7.89
C LYS A 83 4.22 -13.06 8.67
N SER A 84 4.96 -12.14 9.27
CA SER A 84 6.01 -12.43 10.24
C SER A 84 5.80 -11.58 11.50
N LYS A 85 5.73 -12.22 12.67
CA LYS A 85 5.67 -11.54 13.97
C LYS A 85 6.92 -10.70 14.22
N VAL A 86 8.07 -11.13 13.68
CA VAL A 86 9.33 -10.36 13.75
C VAL A 86 9.13 -8.96 13.20
N CYS A 87 8.41 -8.84 12.08
CA CYS A 87 8.18 -7.58 11.37
C CYS A 87 6.72 -7.10 11.44
N LYS A 88 6.00 -7.43 12.53
CA LYS A 88 4.58 -7.09 12.69
C LYS A 88 4.31 -5.58 12.58
N LYS A 89 5.20 -4.76 13.14
CA LYS A 89 5.12 -3.29 13.15
C LYS A 89 5.96 -2.63 12.05
N ALA A 90 6.56 -3.41 11.16
CA ALA A 90 7.42 -2.86 10.11
C ALA A 90 6.60 -2.12 9.04
N PRO A 91 7.25 -1.22 8.27
CA PRO A 91 6.64 -0.54 7.12
C PRO A 91 6.02 -1.51 6.12
N ARG A 92 5.16 -0.98 5.23
CA ARG A 92 4.52 -1.82 4.21
C ARG A 92 5.53 -2.41 3.21
N SER A 93 6.64 -1.72 2.96
CA SER A 93 7.75 -2.21 2.12
C SER A 93 8.40 -3.47 2.69
N ALA A 94 8.47 -3.61 4.03
CA ALA A 94 9.04 -4.78 4.70
C ALA A 94 8.22 -6.06 4.57
N ARG A 95 6.95 -5.95 4.14
CA ARG A 95 6.02 -7.07 4.07
C ARG A 95 6.12 -7.70 2.70
N LEU A 96 6.30 -9.03 2.68
CA LEU A 96 6.28 -9.83 1.45
C LEU A 96 4.85 -9.92 0.92
N LYS A 97 4.57 -9.30 -0.22
CA LYS A 97 3.25 -9.31 -0.87
C LYS A 97 3.29 -10.07 -2.18
N LEU A 98 2.17 -10.68 -2.57
CA LEU A 98 2.04 -11.30 -3.88
C LEU A 98 2.24 -10.24 -4.97
N THR A 99 3.24 -10.44 -5.83
CA THR A 99 3.55 -9.52 -6.94
C THR A 99 3.26 -10.14 -8.29
N ARG A 100 3.55 -11.44 -8.45
CA ARG A 100 3.30 -12.18 -9.69
C ARG A 100 2.69 -13.54 -9.38
N SER A 101 1.83 -14.01 -10.28
CA SER A 101 1.33 -15.37 -10.24
C SER A 101 0.92 -15.85 -11.63
N SER A 102 1.03 -17.15 -11.86
CA SER A 102 0.41 -17.81 -13.01
C SER A 102 -1.12 -17.91 -12.95
N LEU A 103 -1.75 -17.66 -11.80
CA LEU A 103 -3.20 -17.79 -11.61
C LEU A 103 -3.94 -16.45 -11.62
N VAL A 104 -3.24 -15.35 -11.38
CA VAL A 104 -3.82 -14.00 -11.42
C VAL A 104 -3.60 -13.45 -12.83
N LYS A 105 -4.69 -13.12 -13.53
CA LYS A 105 -4.59 -12.32 -14.75
C LYS A 105 -4.16 -10.91 -14.36
N SER A 106 -3.10 -10.39 -15.00
CA SER A 106 -2.62 -9.03 -14.76
C SER A 106 -3.76 -8.03 -14.96
N VAL A 107 -4.13 -7.32 -13.90
CA VAL A 107 -4.73 -5.99 -14.08
C VAL A 107 -3.56 -5.08 -14.34
N ASP A 108 -3.45 -4.57 -15.56
CA ASP A 108 -2.40 -3.63 -15.97
C ASP A 108 -2.34 -2.45 -14.99
N PRO A 109 -1.19 -2.16 -14.37
CA PRO A 109 -0.97 -0.89 -13.69
C PRO A 109 -0.64 0.16 -14.75
N ALA A 110 -1.63 0.55 -15.54
CA ALA A 110 -1.49 1.62 -16.54
C ALA A 110 -2.55 2.71 -16.31
N GLN A 111 -2.35 3.50 -15.25
CA GLN A 111 -2.63 4.94 -15.21
C GLN A 111 -1.95 5.56 -13.98
N SER A 112 -0.62 5.59 -14.02
CA SER A 112 0.19 6.55 -13.27
C SER A 112 1.12 7.21 -14.29
N ASN A 113 0.54 8.03 -15.16
CA ASN A 113 1.30 8.93 -16.01
C ASN A 113 1.54 10.23 -15.22
N THR A 114 2.79 10.42 -14.79
CA THR A 114 3.74 11.45 -15.29
C THR A 114 3.47 12.79 -14.59
N ILE A 115 4.42 13.50 -13.97
CA ILE A 115 5.66 14.02 -14.54
C ILE A 115 6.66 14.34 -13.43
N HIS A 116 7.92 14.00 -13.71
CA HIS A 116 9.13 14.45 -13.03
C HIS A 116 9.20 15.98 -12.90
N HIS A 117 9.59 16.49 -11.73
CA HIS A 117 10.60 17.53 -11.74
C HIS A 117 11.44 17.49 -10.48
N ALA A 118 12.69 17.06 -10.66
CA ALA A 118 13.78 17.42 -9.77
C ALA A 118 13.99 18.94 -9.82
N LYS A 119 14.18 19.57 -8.67
CA LYS A 119 15.23 20.57 -8.53
C LYS A 119 15.61 20.73 -7.07
N GLU A 120 16.78 20.20 -6.76
CA GLU A 120 17.58 20.58 -5.62
C GLU A 120 18.35 21.88 -5.95
N VAL A 121 18.71 22.61 -4.89
CA VAL A 121 19.81 23.58 -4.72
C VAL A 121 19.62 25.07 -5.09
N VAL A 122 19.94 25.91 -4.08
CA VAL A 122 20.75 27.16 -4.08
C VAL A 122 20.07 28.51 -3.71
N GLN A 123 20.39 28.97 -2.48
CA GLN A 123 20.71 30.33 -1.96
C GLN A 123 19.81 31.58 -2.22
N THR A 124 19.29 32.15 -1.10
CA THR A 124 19.47 33.50 -0.48
C THR A 124 20.05 34.66 -1.33
N PRO A 125 19.78 36.00 -1.10
CA PRO A 125 19.09 36.72 0.01
C PRO A 125 18.06 37.81 -0.39
N ALA A 126 17.27 38.34 0.57
CA ALA A 126 17.22 39.78 0.91
C ALA A 126 16.09 40.15 1.92
N ALA A 127 16.54 40.70 3.05
CA ALA A 127 16.04 41.80 3.89
C ALA A 127 14.54 42.15 4.08
N ALA A 128 14.26 42.50 5.35
CA ALA A 128 13.21 43.39 5.90
C ALA A 128 11.78 42.81 6.01
N SER A 129 11.02 42.98 7.08
CA SER A 129 11.21 43.66 8.37
C SER A 129 10.08 43.24 9.32
N VAL A 130 10.43 43.10 10.60
CA VAL A 130 9.55 42.90 11.76
C VAL A 130 8.59 44.08 11.94
N THR A 131 7.33 43.86 12.35
CA THR A 131 6.67 44.57 13.47
C THR A 131 5.35 43.86 13.84
N GLU A 132 5.27 43.40 15.09
CA GLU A 132 4.05 42.92 15.77
C GLU A 132 3.05 44.06 16.03
N LYS A 133 1.74 43.76 16.05
CA LYS A 133 0.82 44.14 17.15
C LYS A 133 -0.61 43.58 16.94
N LYS A 134 -1.08 42.81 17.93
CA LYS A 134 -2.49 42.53 18.33
C LYS A 134 -3.07 43.80 19.04
N PRO A 135 -4.36 43.95 19.46
CA PRO A 135 -5.56 43.11 19.35
C PRO A 135 -6.93 43.82 19.04
N GLU A 136 -7.96 42.99 18.86
CA GLU A 136 -9.40 43.12 19.24
C GLU A 136 -10.44 44.04 18.54
N HIS A 137 -11.47 43.36 18.01
CA HIS A 137 -12.92 43.57 18.16
C HIS A 137 -13.75 44.30 17.08
N SER A 138 -14.82 43.59 16.65
CA SER A 138 -16.10 44.04 16.06
C SER A 138 -16.26 44.14 14.53
N SER A 139 -17.47 43.72 14.13
CA SER A 139 -18.24 44.01 12.90
C SER A 139 -17.85 43.35 11.56
N GLN A 140 -18.55 42.24 11.29
CA GLN A 140 -19.47 42.08 10.13
C GLN A 140 -19.13 42.86 8.85
N ASP A 141 -18.51 42.17 7.89
CA ASP A 141 -18.84 42.29 6.46
C ASP A 141 -18.29 41.08 5.70
N CYS A 142 -19.15 40.40 4.94
CA CYS A 142 -18.79 39.23 4.15
C CYS A 142 -18.39 39.74 2.77
N VAL A 143 -17.11 39.70 2.43
CA VAL A 143 -16.67 40.00 1.06
C VAL A 143 -16.79 38.73 0.24
N GLU A 144 -17.74 38.73 -0.69
CA GLU A 144 -17.80 37.81 -1.83
C GLU A 144 -16.63 38.07 -2.77
N ASP A 145 -15.75 37.07 -2.94
CA ASP A 145 -14.83 37.00 -4.06
C ASP A 145 -14.84 35.59 -4.69
N VAL A 146 -15.57 35.53 -5.80
CA VAL A 146 -15.26 34.87 -7.08
C VAL A 146 -14.35 33.63 -7.01
N ASP A 147 -14.98 32.46 -6.90
CA ASP A 147 -14.84 31.36 -7.87
C ASP A 147 -15.90 30.29 -7.55
N TYR A 148 -17.16 30.59 -7.90
CA TYR A 148 -18.23 29.59 -7.88
C TYR A 148 -18.00 28.63 -9.06
N ILE A 149 -17.10 27.68 -8.88
CA ILE A 149 -17.17 26.42 -9.62
C ILE A 149 -18.53 25.82 -9.24
N ASP A 150 -19.41 25.68 -10.22
CA ASP A 150 -20.75 25.10 -10.08
C ASP A 150 -20.65 23.72 -9.40
N GLN A 151 -20.69 23.70 -8.05
CA GLN A 151 -20.44 22.51 -7.23
C GLN A 151 -21.48 21.42 -7.48
N LYS A 152 -22.63 21.78 -8.05
CA LYS A 152 -23.67 20.85 -8.47
C LYS A 152 -23.20 19.93 -9.60
N LYS A 153 -22.36 20.44 -10.50
CA LYS A 153 -21.85 19.70 -11.67
C LYS A 153 -20.63 18.83 -11.36
N VAL A 154 -19.85 19.17 -10.32
CA VAL A 154 -18.70 18.37 -9.86
C VAL A 154 -19.12 17.27 -8.89
N ALA A 155 -20.19 17.48 -8.11
CA ALA A 155 -20.72 16.48 -7.18
C ALA A 155 -21.41 15.29 -7.88
N GLU A 156 -21.95 15.48 -9.07
CA GLU A 156 -22.57 14.42 -9.88
C GLU A 156 -21.55 13.38 -10.39
N GLU A 157 -20.26 13.72 -10.49
CA GLU A 157 -19.21 12.75 -10.83
C GLU A 157 -18.72 11.92 -9.62
N TYR A 158 -18.95 12.37 -8.39
CA TYR A 158 -18.35 11.77 -7.18
C TYR A 158 -19.29 10.89 -6.36
N CYS A 159 -20.57 10.79 -6.72
CA CYS A 159 -21.50 9.90 -6.02
C CYS A 159 -22.17 8.90 -6.99
N PRO A 160 -21.63 7.67 -7.12
CA PRO A 160 -22.29 6.62 -7.91
C PRO A 160 -23.64 6.27 -7.27
N GLU A 161 -24.65 5.91 -8.07
CA GLU A 161 -26.02 5.63 -7.60
C GLU A 161 -26.09 4.63 -6.44
N SER A 162 -25.09 3.74 -6.32
CA SER A 162 -24.97 2.76 -5.24
C SER A 162 -24.58 3.34 -3.88
N LEU A 163 -24.17 4.61 -3.79
CA LEU A 163 -23.69 5.26 -2.56
C LEU A 163 -24.40 6.58 -2.22
N LEU A 164 -25.50 6.90 -2.91
CA LEU A 164 -26.30 8.13 -2.68
C LEU A 164 -26.68 8.34 -1.21
N SER A 165 -27.05 7.28 -0.49
CA SER A 165 -27.39 7.34 0.94
C SER A 165 -26.19 7.74 1.81
N PHE A 166 -24.99 7.28 1.45
CA PHE A 166 -23.77 7.53 2.19
C PHE A 166 -23.19 8.92 1.87
N CYS A 167 -23.22 9.36 0.60
CA CYS A 167 -22.81 10.73 0.24
C CYS A 167 -23.68 11.78 0.93
N ASN A 168 -25.00 11.61 0.96
CA ASN A 168 -25.89 12.56 1.62
C ASN A 168 -25.55 12.71 3.11
N PHE A 169 -25.27 11.60 3.80
CA PHE A 169 -24.87 11.60 5.21
C PHE A 169 -23.56 12.35 5.44
N PHE A 170 -22.54 12.12 4.60
CA PHE A 170 -21.25 12.80 4.75
C PHE A 170 -21.30 14.28 4.34
N ILE A 171 -22.08 14.63 3.32
CA ILE A 171 -22.28 16.03 2.91
C ILE A 171 -22.99 16.81 4.01
N THR A 172 -24.06 16.26 4.59
CA THR A 172 -24.74 16.90 5.73
C THR A 172 -23.84 16.99 6.96
N MET A 173 -22.96 16.01 7.19
CA MET A 173 -22.00 16.05 8.30
C MET A 173 -20.86 17.06 8.07
N VAL A 174 -20.47 17.32 6.82
CA VAL A 174 -19.40 18.27 6.44
C VAL A 174 -19.94 19.70 6.29
N GLN A 175 -21.21 19.86 5.93
CA GLN A 175 -21.87 21.17 5.85
C GLN A 175 -22.34 21.72 7.21
N ASP A 176 -22.25 20.95 8.30
CA ASP A 176 -22.62 21.42 9.65
C ASP A 176 -21.48 22.13 10.40
N LYS A 177 -20.64 22.86 9.67
CA LYS A 177 -19.77 23.88 10.23
C LYS A 177 -20.13 25.23 9.65
N LYS A 178 -21.08 25.85 10.33
CA LYS A 178 -21.34 27.28 10.29
C LYS A 178 -20.03 28.04 10.53
N CYS A 179 -19.70 28.90 9.58
CA CYS A 179 -19.74 30.34 9.81
C CYS A 179 -20.54 30.94 8.66
#